data_AF-A0A3M2FIF6-F1
#
_entry.id   AF-A0A3M2FIF6-F1
#
_cell.length_a   1.000
_cell.length_b   1.000
_cell.length_c   1.000
_cell.angle_alpha   90.00
_cell.angle_beta   90.00
_cell.angle_gamma   90.00
#
_symmetry.space_group_name_H-M   'P 1'
#
loop_
_entity.id
_entity.type
_entity.pdbx_description
1 polymer ?
#
loop_
_entity_poly.entity_id
_entity_poly.type
_entity_poly.pdbx_seq_one_letter_code
_entity_poly.pdbx_strand_id
1 'polypeptide(L)'
;MASGRKDTREKGKTAGSPSDRDIERFIKQHPERLYHLISLNISKQFSGPLPPPDTLREYGDVIPGLPDVLVEMARKEQNHRHEMERLFMRRFSRGQWMGFTLGLLVIALAAVLLWNGQNIGGLGTLLLGISALIGSLVYSRKNNVSDP
;
A
#
# COMPACT_ATOMS: atom_id res chain seq x y z
N MET A 1 -22.71 -46.05 29.22
CA MET A 1 -23.23 -44.94 30.05
C MET A 1 -22.03 -44.22 30.65
N ALA A 2 -21.69 -43.04 30.10
CA ALA A 2 -21.60 -41.74 30.82
C ALA A 2 -20.66 -41.76 32.04
N SER A 3 -19.74 -40.85 32.32
CA SER A 3 -19.38 -39.48 31.94
C SER A 3 -18.25 -39.16 32.94
N GLY A 4 -17.21 -38.34 32.78
CA GLY A 4 -16.79 -37.39 31.77
C GLY A 4 -15.43 -36.89 32.30
N ARG A 5 -14.43 -36.84 31.41
CA ARG A 5 -13.09 -36.34 31.67
C ARG A 5 -13.20 -34.81 31.77
N LYS A 6 -12.87 -34.21 32.92
CA LYS A 6 -12.81 -32.75 33.04
C LYS A 6 -11.53 -32.25 32.36
N ASP A 7 -11.68 -31.80 31.11
CA ASP A 7 -10.69 -31.00 30.42
C ASP A 7 -10.68 -29.60 31.01
N THR A 8 -9.71 -29.33 31.89
CA THR A 8 -9.37 -27.97 32.34
C THR A 8 -8.59 -27.28 31.22
N ARG A 9 -9.28 -26.66 30.26
CA ARG A 9 -8.71 -25.66 29.35
C ARG A 9 -9.04 -24.26 29.88
N GLU A 10 -8.10 -23.66 30.60
CA GLU A 10 -8.01 -22.21 30.74
C GLU A 10 -7.88 -21.58 29.36
N LYS A 11 -8.94 -20.94 28.88
CA LYS A 11 -8.84 -19.97 27.79
C LYS A 11 -8.53 -18.61 28.39
N GLY A 12 -7.32 -18.10 28.10
CA GLY A 12 -6.94 -16.73 28.34
C GLY A 12 -7.98 -15.76 27.77
N LYS A 13 -8.55 -14.93 28.65
CA LYS A 13 -9.45 -13.85 28.29
C LYS A 13 -8.64 -12.73 27.64
N THR A 14 -9.06 -12.37 26.44
CA THR A 14 -8.79 -11.11 25.77
C THR A 14 -9.07 -9.93 26.70
N ALA A 15 -8.06 -9.14 27.03
CA ALA A 15 -8.19 -7.91 27.79
C ALA A 15 -9.02 -6.90 26.97
N GLY A 16 -10.27 -6.67 27.39
CA GLY A 16 -11.14 -5.62 26.86
C GLY A 16 -10.66 -4.24 27.30
N SER A 17 -10.86 -3.24 26.44
CA SER A 17 -10.59 -1.83 26.76
C SER A 17 -11.26 -1.43 28.08
N PRO A 18 -10.55 -0.75 29.01
CA PRO A 18 -11.12 -0.29 30.27
C PRO A 18 -12.37 0.55 30.05
N SER A 19 -13.39 0.39 30.90
CA SER A 19 -14.63 1.17 30.80
C SER A 19 -14.38 2.63 31.24
N ASP A 20 -15.09 3.58 30.63
CA ASP A 20 -14.93 5.02 30.90
C ASP A 20 -15.07 5.37 32.40
N ARG A 21 -15.88 4.61 33.15
CA ARG A 21 -16.06 4.80 34.61
C ARG A 21 -14.85 4.37 35.44
N ASP A 22 -14.05 3.44 34.92
CA ASP A 22 -12.82 2.99 35.58
C ASP A 22 -11.69 3.98 35.30
N ILE A 23 -11.70 4.58 34.10
CA ILE A 23 -10.82 5.68 33.73
C ILE A 23 -11.11 6.91 34.61
N GLU A 24 -12.38 7.29 34.78
CA GLU A 24 -12.76 8.42 35.63
C GLU A 24 -12.38 8.23 37.10
N ARG A 25 -12.56 7.02 37.65
CA ARG A 25 -12.14 6.70 39.02
C ARG A 25 -10.62 6.77 39.19
N PHE A 26 -9.87 6.30 38.20
CA PHE A 26 -8.43 6.36 38.18
C PHE A 26 -7.91 7.81 38.11
N ILE A 27 -8.51 8.64 37.26
CA ILE A 27 -8.19 10.07 37.12
C ILE A 27 -8.42 10.82 38.44
N LYS A 28 -9.53 10.54 39.15
CA LYS A 28 -9.84 11.19 40.43
C LYS A 28 -8.91 10.76 41.56
N GLN A 29 -8.43 9.52 41.55
CA GLN A 29 -7.58 9.01 42.61
C GLN A 29 -6.13 9.44 42.45
N HIS A 30 -5.61 9.57 41.23
CA HIS A 30 -4.18 9.82 40.97
C HIS A 30 -3.99 10.97 39.95
N PRO A 31 -4.35 12.22 40.30
CA PRO A 31 -4.28 13.35 39.37
C PRO A 31 -2.83 13.63 38.92
N GLU A 32 -1.84 13.46 39.79
CA GLU A 32 -0.42 13.64 39.45
C GLU A 32 0.11 12.62 38.43
N ARG A 33 -0.38 11.38 38.46
CA ARG A 33 0.05 10.35 37.50
C ARG A 33 -0.53 10.61 36.11
N LEU A 34 -1.70 11.23 36.02
CA LEU A 34 -2.29 11.60 34.74
C LEU A 34 -1.41 12.62 33.98
N TYR A 35 -0.87 13.62 34.67
CA TYR A 35 0.06 14.59 34.06
C TYR A 35 1.32 13.92 33.53
N HIS A 36 1.84 12.91 34.23
CA HIS A 36 3.01 12.14 33.78
C HIS A 36 2.68 11.27 32.55
N LEU A 37 1.51 10.64 32.51
CA LEU A 37 1.09 9.82 31.36
C LEU A 37 0.77 10.66 30.11
N ILE A 38 0.22 11.86 30.27
CA ILE A 38 -0.05 12.78 29.17
C ILE A 38 1.26 13.36 28.60
N SER A 39 2.19 13.77 29.46
CA SER A 39 3.48 14.36 29.02
C SER A 39 4.36 13.39 28.24
N LEU A 40 4.25 12.09 28.48
CA LEU A 40 4.97 11.05 27.72
C LEU A 40 4.40 10.82 26.31
N ASN A 41 3.23 11.36 25.96
CA ASN A 41 2.50 10.97 24.74
C ASN A 41 2.19 12.14 23.78
N ILE A 42 2.75 13.34 23.99
CA ILE A 42 2.58 14.44 23.04
C ILE A 42 3.59 14.29 21.90
N SER A 43 3.34 13.36 20.98
CA SER A 43 4.01 13.36 19.67
C SER A 43 3.18 14.20 18.70
N LYS A 44 3.71 15.36 18.27
CA LYS A 44 3.10 16.13 17.18
C LYS A 44 3.43 15.42 15.88
N GLN A 45 2.47 14.70 15.30
CA GLN A 45 2.58 14.18 13.94
C GLN A 45 2.08 15.24 12.97
N PHE A 46 2.89 15.54 11.97
CA PHE A 46 2.52 16.44 10.90
C PHE A 46 2.29 15.61 9.63
N SER A 47 1.16 15.84 8.98
CA SER A 47 0.84 15.22 7.71
C SER A 47 1.06 16.22 6.59
N GLY A 48 2.03 15.94 5.73
CA GLY A 48 2.33 16.76 4.55
C GLY A 48 3.82 16.92 4.30
N PRO A 49 4.20 17.44 3.12
CA PRO A 49 5.60 17.70 2.78
C PRO A 49 6.20 18.87 3.58
N LEU A 50 5.36 19.66 4.25
CA LEU A 50 5.75 20.79 5.08
C LEU A 50 5.03 20.76 6.43
N PRO A 51 5.67 21.26 7.50
CA PRO A 51 5.00 21.48 8.76
C PRO A 51 3.90 22.55 8.62
N PRO A 52 2.91 22.59 9.54
CA PRO A 52 1.88 23.62 9.56
C PRO A 52 2.48 25.03 9.60
N PRO A 53 1.77 26.04 9.08
CA PRO A 53 2.29 27.42 9.01
C PRO A 53 2.76 27.97 10.35
N ASP A 54 2.05 27.68 11.45
CA ASP A 54 2.41 28.16 12.79
C ASP A 54 3.75 27.57 13.24
N THR A 55 3.95 26.26 13.09
CA THR A 55 5.21 25.58 13.41
C THR A 55 6.35 25.99 12.46
N LEU A 56 6.04 26.24 11.19
CA LEU A 56 7.02 26.74 10.23
C LEU A 56 7.53 28.12 10.62
N ARG A 57 6.65 28.99 11.13
CA ARG A 57 7.02 30.31 11.66
C ARG A 57 7.88 30.19 12.91
N GLU A 58 7.51 29.31 13.85
CA GLU A 58 8.32 29.00 15.04
C GLU A 58 9.75 28.58 14.68
N TYR A 59 9.94 27.80 13.60
CA TYR A 59 11.28 27.45 13.11
C TYR A 59 12.09 28.66 12.63
N GLY A 60 11.44 29.63 11.99
CA GLY A 60 12.07 30.88 11.57
C GLY A 60 12.46 31.79 12.74
N ASP A 61 11.66 31.78 13.79
CA ASP A 61 11.93 32.53 15.02
C ASP A 61 13.16 31.97 15.77
N VAL A 62 13.41 30.65 15.68
CA VAL A 62 14.59 29.99 16.29
C VAL A 62 15.83 30.10 15.38
N ILE A 63 15.68 29.81 14.09
CA ILE A 63 16.76 29.85 13.10
C ILE A 63 16.30 30.70 11.90
N PRO A 64 16.80 31.93 11.77
CA PRO A 64 16.48 32.79 10.63
C PRO A 64 16.79 32.09 9.30
N GLY A 65 15.82 32.09 8.37
CA GLY A 65 15.96 31.48 7.04
C GLY A 65 15.73 29.97 6.96
N LEU A 66 15.56 29.27 8.08
CA LEU A 66 15.21 27.84 8.09
C LEU A 66 13.89 27.53 7.35
N PRO A 67 12.82 28.35 7.45
CA PRO A 67 11.58 28.11 6.71
C PRO A 67 11.79 27.99 5.20
N ASP A 68 12.61 28.86 4.62
CA ASP A 68 12.89 28.87 3.18
C ASP A 68 13.64 27.61 2.75
N VAL A 69 14.59 27.16 3.57
CA VAL A 69 15.33 25.90 3.36
C VAL A 69 14.39 24.70 3.41
N LEU A 70 13.45 24.66 4.37
CA LEU A 70 12.44 23.59 4.48
C LEU A 70 11.50 23.57 3.27
N VAL A 71 11.01 24.75 2.85
CA VAL A 71 10.17 24.89 1.65
C VAL A 71 10.91 24.42 0.40
N GLU A 72 12.18 24.76 0.25
CA GLU A 72 13.00 24.35 -0.89
C GLU A 72 13.26 22.84 -0.88
N MET A 73 13.54 22.25 0.28
CA MET A 73 13.68 20.79 0.41
C MET A 73 12.38 20.06 0.05
N ALA A 74 11.24 20.53 0.54
CA ALA A 74 9.92 19.98 0.21
C ALA A 74 9.61 20.07 -1.28
N ARG A 75 9.95 21.20 -1.92
CA ARG A 75 9.80 21.41 -3.37
C ARG A 75 10.65 20.43 -4.18
N LYS A 76 11.91 20.24 -3.79
CA LYS A 76 12.82 19.29 -4.46
C LYS A 76 12.27 17.86 -4.38
N GLU A 77 11.81 17.45 -3.21
CA GLU A 77 11.22 16.13 -3.00
C GLU A 77 9.94 15.95 -3.85
N GLN A 78 9.08 16.97 -3.88
CA GLN A 78 7.88 16.96 -4.72
C GLN A 78 8.23 16.83 -6.22
N ASN A 79 9.23 17.58 -6.70
CA ASN A 79 9.67 17.51 -8.09
C ASN A 79 10.24 16.13 -8.44
N HIS A 80 11.04 15.54 -7.55
CA HIS A 80 11.58 14.21 -7.72
C HIS A 80 10.46 13.15 -7.84
N ARG A 81 9.46 13.22 -6.96
CA ARG A 81 8.29 12.34 -7.02
C ARG A 81 7.50 12.49 -8.33
N HIS A 82 7.27 13.73 -8.77
CA HIS A 82 6.61 14.01 -10.05
C HIS A 82 7.39 13.46 -11.25
N GLU A 83 8.72 13.54 -11.21
CA GLU A 83 9.58 12.97 -12.25
C GLU A 83 9.48 11.44 -12.28
N MET A 84 9.55 10.80 -11.12
CA MET A 84 9.37 9.35 -10.99
C MET A 84 8.00 8.90 -11.48
N GLU A 85 6.94 9.63 -11.14
CA GLU A 85 5.59 9.35 -11.63
C GLU A 85 5.52 9.45 -13.16
N ARG A 86 6.09 10.51 -13.75
CA ARG A 86 6.15 10.65 -15.22
C ARG A 86 6.92 9.51 -15.88
N LEU A 87 8.05 9.09 -15.32
CA LEU A 87 8.83 7.95 -15.81
C LEU A 87 8.03 6.65 -15.74
N PHE A 88 7.32 6.43 -14.64
CA PHE A 88 6.45 5.28 -14.45
C PHE A 88 5.31 5.25 -15.46
N MET A 89 4.60 6.36 -15.64
CA MET A 89 3.52 6.50 -16.63
C MET A 89 4.02 6.25 -18.06
N ARG A 90 5.21 6.76 -18.42
CA ARG A 90 5.85 6.49 -19.72
C ARG A 90 6.23 5.03 -19.91
N ARG A 91 6.59 4.31 -18.85
CA ARG A 91 6.89 2.87 -18.92
C ARG A 91 5.61 2.04 -19.02
N PHE A 92 4.57 2.41 -18.28
CA PHE A 92 3.27 1.75 -18.33
C PHE A 92 2.61 1.86 -19.71
N SER A 93 2.63 3.07 -20.30
CA SER A 93 2.11 3.32 -21.64
C SER A 93 2.79 2.48 -22.72
N ARG A 94 4.12 2.30 -22.63
CA ARG A 94 4.89 1.45 -23.55
C ARG A 94 4.51 -0.03 -23.44
N GLY A 95 4.37 -0.55 -22.21
CA GLY A 95 3.96 -1.94 -22.00
C GLY A 95 2.56 -2.24 -22.55
N GLN A 96 1.62 -1.30 -22.40
CA GLN A 96 0.26 -1.44 -22.92
C GLN A 96 0.22 -1.43 -24.45
N TRP A 97 1.01 -0.57 -25.10
CA TRP A 97 1.16 -0.56 -26.56
C TRP A 97 1.81 -1.85 -27.10
N MET A 98 2.83 -2.38 -26.41
CA MET A 98 3.44 -3.67 -26.77
C MET A 98 2.44 -4.84 -26.63
N GLY A 99 1.64 -4.85 -25.55
CA GLY A 99 0.58 -5.84 -25.37
C GLY A 99 -0.53 -5.74 -26.42
N PHE A 100 -0.95 -4.51 -26.76
CA PHE A 100 -1.96 -4.28 -27.80
C PHE A 100 -1.50 -4.74 -29.17
N THR A 101 -0.28 -4.37 -29.58
CA THR A 101 0.30 -4.78 -30.87
C THR A 101 0.48 -6.30 -30.95
N LEU A 102 0.94 -6.95 -29.88
CA LEU A 102 1.04 -8.41 -29.82
C LEU A 102 -0.34 -9.08 -29.93
N GLY A 103 -1.35 -8.59 -29.21
CA GLY A 103 -2.71 -9.12 -29.30
C GLY A 103 -3.29 -8.98 -30.71
N LEU A 104 -3.05 -7.85 -31.37
CA LEU A 104 -3.48 -7.61 -32.74
C LEU A 104 -2.81 -8.56 -33.74
N LEU A 105 -1.51 -8.84 -33.56
CA LEU A 105 -0.79 -9.85 -34.36
C LEU A 105 -1.35 -11.26 -34.16
N VAL A 106 -1.66 -11.65 -32.93
CA VAL A 106 -2.25 -12.97 -32.64
C VAL A 106 -3.63 -13.12 -33.30
N ILE A 107 -4.47 -12.07 -33.24
CA ILE A 107 -5.78 -12.06 -33.91
C ILE A 107 -5.61 -12.14 -35.43
N ALA A 108 -4.67 -11.38 -36.01
CA ALA A 108 -4.40 -11.41 -37.44
C ALA A 108 -3.91 -12.80 -37.91
N LEU A 109 -3.01 -13.44 -37.15
CA LEU A 109 -2.55 -14.80 -37.43
C LEU A 109 -3.70 -15.81 -37.34
N ALA A 110 -4.56 -15.69 -36.32
CA ALA A 110 -5.75 -16.53 -36.20
C ALA A 110 -6.69 -16.38 -37.40
N ALA A 111 -6.93 -15.14 -37.87
CA ALA A 111 -7.75 -14.86 -39.04
C ALA A 111 -7.18 -15.45 -40.33
N VAL A 112 -5.85 -15.37 -40.53
CA VAL A 112 -5.17 -15.99 -41.69
C VAL A 112 -5.26 -17.53 -41.64
N LEU A 113 -5.12 -18.13 -40.45
CA LEU A 113 -5.30 -19.57 -40.27
C LEU A 113 -6.73 -20.03 -40.61
N LEU A 114 -7.73 -19.26 -40.17
CA LEU A 114 -9.14 -19.49 -40.51
C LEU A 114 -9.39 -19.39 -42.02
N TRP A 115 -8.78 -18.41 -42.69
CA TRP A 115 -8.92 -18.23 -44.14
C TRP A 115 -8.30 -19.38 -44.95
N ASN A 116 -7.17 -19.92 -44.47
CA ASN A 116 -6.51 -21.07 -45.11
C ASN A 116 -7.22 -22.42 -44.85
N GLY A 117 -8.38 -22.43 -44.16
CA GLY A 117 -9.20 -23.62 -43.98
C GLY A 117 -8.57 -24.72 -43.13
N GLN A 118 -7.51 -24.40 -42.36
CA GLN A 118 -6.81 -25.35 -41.50
C GLN A 118 -7.60 -25.63 -40.21
N ASN A 119 -7.55 -26.91 -39.84
CA ASN A 119 -8.36 -27.63 -38.87
C ASN A 119 -8.45 -26.99 -37.46
N ILE A 120 -9.53 -27.27 -36.74
CA ILE A 120 -9.85 -26.85 -35.34
C ILE A 120 -8.65 -26.97 -34.37
N GLY A 121 -7.68 -27.85 -34.64
CA GLY A 121 -6.44 -27.98 -33.87
C GLY A 121 -5.53 -26.74 -33.84
N GLY A 122 -5.53 -25.92 -34.90
CA GLY A 122 -4.76 -24.66 -34.94
C GLY A 122 -5.33 -23.59 -33.99
N LEU A 123 -6.66 -23.53 -33.86
CA LEU A 123 -7.32 -22.65 -32.89
C LEU A 123 -7.11 -23.12 -31.45
N GLY A 124 -7.14 -24.44 -31.22
CA GLY A 124 -6.90 -25.02 -29.90
C GLY A 124 -5.50 -24.70 -29.36
N THR A 125 -4.46 -24.80 -30.20
CA THR A 125 -3.08 -24.49 -29.80
C THR A 125 -2.85 -23.00 -29.55
N LEU A 126 -3.49 -22.11 -30.33
CA LEU A 126 -3.49 -20.66 -30.09
C LEU A 126 -4.11 -20.30 -28.73
N LEU A 127 -5.29 -20.86 -28.41
CA LEU A 127 -5.97 -20.61 -27.13
C LEU A 127 -5.17 -21.12 -25.93
N LEU A 128 -4.51 -22.27 -26.07
CA LEU A 128 -3.59 -22.82 -25.06
C LEU A 128 -2.39 -21.89 -24.83
N GLY A 129 -1.77 -21.41 -25.91
CA GLY A 129 -0.63 -20.50 -25.83
C GLY A 129 -0.98 -19.16 -25.16
N ILE A 130 -2.13 -18.57 -25.51
CA ILE A 130 -2.62 -17.33 -24.88
C ILE A 130 -2.91 -17.56 -23.40
N SER A 131 -3.56 -18.68 -23.04
CA SER A 131 -3.86 -19.01 -21.64
C SER A 131 -2.60 -19.19 -20.81
N ALA A 132 -1.55 -19.81 -21.37
CA ALA A 132 -0.27 -19.97 -20.72
C ALA A 132 0.45 -18.62 -20.49
N LEU A 133 0.41 -17.72 -21.48
CA LEU A 133 0.98 -16.37 -21.34
C LEU A 133 0.26 -15.54 -20.28
N ILE A 134 -1.08 -15.56 -20.28
CA ILE A 134 -1.88 -14.86 -19.26
C ILE A 134 -1.60 -15.45 -17.87
N GLY A 135 -1.56 -16.79 -17.76
CA GLY A 135 -1.22 -17.48 -16.52
C GLY A 135 0.16 -17.10 -15.99
N SER A 136 1.17 -17.03 -16.87
CA SER A 136 2.53 -16.60 -16.52
C SER A 136 2.57 -15.16 -16.02
N LEU A 137 1.86 -14.22 -16.67
CA LEU A 137 1.83 -12.82 -16.25
C LEU A 137 1.08 -12.61 -14.92
N VAL A 138 0.05 -13.39 -14.64
CA VAL A 138 -0.65 -13.36 -13.35
C VAL A 138 0.24 -13.95 -12.25
N TYR A 139 0.88 -15.08 -12.54
CA TYR A 139 1.84 -15.69 -11.61
C TYR A 139 3.01 -14.75 -11.30
N SER A 140 3.56 -14.09 -12.34
CA SER A 140 4.68 -13.14 -12.25
C SER A 140 4.35 -11.84 -11.48
N ARG A 141 3.06 -11.49 -11.34
CA ARG A 141 2.66 -10.37 -10.47
C ARG A 141 2.58 -10.78 -9.01
N LYS A 142 2.26 -12.04 -8.71
CA LYS A 142 2.07 -12.53 -7.33
C LYS A 142 3.39 -12.70 -6.58
N ASN A 143 4.44 -13.14 -7.27
CA ASN A 143 5.78 -13.35 -6.72
C ASN A 143 6.62 -12.07 -6.60
N ASN A 144 6.31 -11.01 -7.36
CA ASN A 144 6.97 -9.70 -7.20
C ASN A 144 6.42 -8.86 -6.03
N VAL A 145 5.35 -9.30 -5.36
CA VAL A 145 4.75 -8.63 -4.18
C VAL A 145 5.21 -9.30 -2.87
N SER A 146 6.25 -10.13 -2.92
CA SER A 146 6.71 -10.93 -1.77
C SER A 146 8.06 -10.54 -1.19
N ASP A 147 8.61 -9.36 -1.53
CA ASP A 147 9.73 -8.78 -0.77
C ASP A 147 9.17 -7.80 0.28
N PRO A 148 9.40 -8.06 1.58
CA PRO A 148 8.99 -7.18 2.69
C PRO A 148 9.81 -5.89 2.79
#